data_AF-A0A5L4FHJ9-F1
#
_entry.id   AF-A0A5L4FHJ9-F1
#
_cell.length_a   1.000
_cell.length_b   1.000
_cell.length_c   1.000
_cell.angle_alpha   90.00
_cell.angle_beta   90.00
_cell.angle_gamma   90.00
#
_symmetry.space_group_name_H-M   'P 1'
#
loop_
_entity.id
_entity.type
_entity.pdbx_description
1 polymer ?
#
loop_
_entity_poly.entity_id
_entity_poly.type
_entity_poly.pdbx_seq_one_letter_code
_entity_poly.pdbx_strand_id
1 'polypeptide(L)'
;MNYESIISHMNEHHRSNLVDLCKKFGGVEDVKEVFLKGVDFNGLDIVYNGSENLRVEFPKKADESTIKDTIIALCMGAKSTEDTSGVEKEVEEFKLSFNSVALATLNPQGEVVCSYAPFVSTQWGNFIYISEVSEHFENIKANPNNIETMFLEDESKAASVILRKRLRYRTKASFIERGEEFDRIYDEFERQTGGEGGIKTIRKMLDFHLVKLEFGKGRFVKGFGAAYDIENGTIKQIGAKSNPHKFPHKH
;
A
#
# COMPACT_ATOMS: atom_id res chain seq x y z
N MET A 1 14.42 9.34 28.57
CA MET A 1 14.82 9.77 27.21
C MET A 1 15.11 11.27 27.20
N ASN A 2 16.18 11.75 26.54
CA ASN A 2 16.45 13.20 26.45
C ASN A 2 16.20 13.71 25.02
N TYR A 3 15.10 14.44 24.81
CA TYR A 3 14.80 15.07 23.51
C TYR A 3 15.90 16.05 23.08
N GLU A 4 16.56 16.74 24.02
CA GLU A 4 17.67 17.65 23.73
C GLU A 4 18.84 16.91 23.05
N SER A 5 19.11 15.68 23.47
CA SER A 5 20.14 14.85 22.85
C SER A 5 19.79 14.47 21.41
N ILE A 6 18.51 14.17 21.12
CA ILE A 6 18.05 13.91 19.74
C ILE A 6 18.18 15.18 18.90
N ILE A 7 17.75 16.32 19.45
CA ILE A 7 17.80 17.62 18.78
C ILE A 7 19.24 18.02 18.44
N SER A 8 20.15 17.99 19.42
CA SER A 8 21.58 18.27 19.19
C SER A 8 22.17 17.31 18.14
N HIS A 9 21.94 16.00 18.27
CA HIS A 9 22.47 15.03 17.31
C HIS A 9 21.96 15.26 15.87
N MET A 10 20.67 15.53 15.70
CA MET A 10 20.09 15.83 14.39
C MET A 10 20.66 17.12 13.80
N ASN A 11 20.83 18.15 14.62
CA ASN A 11 21.36 19.44 14.20
C ASN A 11 22.87 19.43 13.93
N GLU A 12 23.63 18.52 14.54
CA GLU A 12 25.08 18.40 14.32
C GLU A 12 25.42 17.48 13.14
N HIS A 13 24.66 16.40 12.94
CA HIS A 13 25.06 15.33 12.02
C HIS A 13 24.07 15.06 10.87
N HIS A 14 22.81 15.51 10.97
CA HIS A 14 21.74 15.10 10.04
C HIS A 14 20.96 16.27 9.43
N ARG A 15 21.56 17.46 9.33
CA ARG A 15 20.91 18.64 8.71
C ARG A 15 20.44 18.37 7.28
N SER A 16 21.17 17.57 6.52
CA SER A 16 20.76 17.16 5.16
C SER A 16 19.43 16.40 5.15
N ASN A 17 19.21 15.52 6.13
CA ASN A 17 17.91 14.83 6.25
C ASN A 17 16.78 15.81 6.59
N LEU A 18 17.05 16.86 7.38
CA LEU A 18 16.05 17.91 7.66
C LEU A 18 15.71 18.71 6.39
N VAL A 19 16.70 18.99 5.52
CA VAL A 19 16.45 19.57 4.19
C VAL A 19 15.51 18.68 3.38
N ASP A 20 15.77 17.37 3.34
CA ASP A 20 14.94 16.42 2.60
C ASP A 20 13.50 16.37 3.14
N LEU A 21 13.33 16.45 4.47
CA LEU A 21 12.01 16.55 5.10
C LEU A 21 11.27 17.83 4.72
N CYS A 22 11.94 18.99 4.73
CA CYS A 22 11.34 20.25 4.30
C CYS A 22 10.92 20.21 2.83
N LYS A 23 11.76 19.66 1.95
CA LYS A 23 11.45 19.47 0.53
C LYS A 23 10.25 18.57 0.33
N LYS A 24 10.25 17.40 0.98
CA LYS A 24 9.23 16.38 0.76
C LYS A 24 7.89 16.72 1.40
N PHE A 25 7.88 17.16 2.66
CA PHE A 25 6.64 17.39 3.41
C PHE A 25 6.17 18.83 3.32
N GLY A 26 7.08 19.80 3.34
CA GLY A 26 6.76 21.22 3.17
C GLY A 26 6.61 21.67 1.70
N GLY A 27 7.15 20.91 0.74
CA GLY A 27 7.12 21.31 -0.67
C GLY A 27 7.95 22.56 -0.95
N VAL A 28 9.04 22.74 -0.20
CA VAL A 28 9.96 23.88 -0.28
C VAL A 28 11.15 23.51 -1.17
N GLU A 29 11.44 24.28 -2.22
CA GLU A 29 12.53 23.93 -3.15
C GLU A 29 13.93 24.31 -2.65
N ASP A 30 14.06 25.54 -2.13
CA ASP A 30 15.30 26.08 -1.58
C ASP A 30 15.17 26.22 -0.05
N VAL A 31 15.91 25.39 0.67
CA VAL A 31 15.88 25.30 2.13
C VAL A 31 17.23 25.75 2.68
N LYS A 32 17.23 26.85 3.44
CA LYS A 32 18.42 27.41 4.10
C LYS A 32 18.21 27.42 5.62
N GLU A 33 19.30 27.52 6.37
CA GLU A 33 19.27 27.71 7.83
C GLU A 33 18.37 26.70 8.58
N VAL A 34 18.37 25.43 8.15
CA VAL A 34 17.50 24.41 8.73
C VAL A 34 18.03 23.90 10.06
N PHE A 35 17.14 23.77 11.04
CA PHE A 35 17.40 23.06 12.30
C PHE A 35 16.12 22.48 12.90
N LEU A 36 16.28 21.41 13.65
CA LEU A 36 15.24 20.80 14.46
C LEU A 36 15.07 21.62 15.74
N LYS A 37 13.87 22.16 15.96
CA LYS A 37 13.51 22.97 17.12
C LYS A 37 12.86 22.13 18.23
N GLY A 38 12.03 21.17 17.84
CA GLY A 38 11.22 20.38 18.76
C GLY A 38 11.03 18.95 18.30
N VAL A 39 10.86 18.05 19.27
CA VAL A 39 10.49 16.65 19.07
C VAL A 39 9.49 16.27 20.15
N ASP A 40 8.43 15.59 19.74
CA ASP A 40 7.52 14.90 20.65
C ASP A 40 7.15 13.52 20.08
N PHE A 41 6.28 12.77 20.75
CA PHE A 41 5.88 11.43 20.30
C PHE A 41 4.99 11.40 19.05
N ASN A 42 4.54 12.55 18.55
CA ASN A 42 3.74 12.67 17.34
C ASN A 42 4.52 13.24 16.16
N GLY A 43 5.73 13.80 16.35
CA GLY A 43 6.48 14.35 15.23
C GLY A 43 7.64 15.27 15.57
N LEU A 44 8.04 16.03 14.54
CA LEU A 44 9.17 16.94 14.51
C LEU A 44 8.73 18.36 14.18
N ASP A 45 9.27 19.34 14.90
CA ASP A 45 9.13 20.77 14.59
C ASP A 45 10.45 21.29 14.00
N ILE A 46 10.43 21.62 12.71
CA ILE A 46 11.60 22.06 11.95
C ILE A 46 11.47 23.55 11.66
N VAL A 47 12.55 24.30 11.86
CA VAL A 47 12.66 25.70 11.43
C VAL A 47 13.62 25.78 10.25
N TYR A 48 13.30 26.60 9.27
CA TYR A 48 14.13 26.86 8.10
C TYR A 48 13.90 28.30 7.59
N ASN A 49 14.77 28.76 6.68
CA ASN A 49 14.73 30.11 6.10
C ASN A 49 14.58 31.22 7.16
N GLY A 50 15.32 31.10 8.26
CA GLY A 50 15.33 32.05 9.38
C GLY A 50 14.15 31.92 10.35
N SER A 51 12.91 31.82 9.87
CA SER A 51 11.72 31.83 10.76
C SER A 51 10.52 30.99 10.31
N GLU A 52 10.60 30.33 9.14
CA GLU A 52 9.53 29.44 8.67
C GLU A 52 9.47 28.19 9.55
N ASN A 53 8.27 27.71 9.87
CA ASN A 53 8.05 26.54 10.72
C ASN A 53 7.34 25.45 9.93
N LEU A 54 7.86 24.22 10.02
CA LEU A 54 7.25 23.03 9.46
C LEU A 54 7.07 21.98 10.56
N ARG A 55 5.83 21.54 10.76
CA ARG A 55 5.51 20.34 11.53
C ARG A 55 5.51 19.14 10.60
N VAL A 56 6.30 18.10 10.94
CA VAL A 56 6.27 16.81 10.25
C VAL A 56 5.79 15.75 11.24
N GLU A 57 4.58 15.23 11.01
CA GLU A 57 3.99 14.20 11.87
C GLU A 57 4.53 12.80 11.54
N PHE A 58 4.65 11.97 12.58
CA PHE A 58 4.94 10.56 12.41
C PHE A 58 3.70 9.80 11.90
N PRO A 59 3.88 8.79 11.04
CA PRO A 59 2.77 7.95 10.57
C PRO A 59 1.96 7.28 11.70
N LYS A 60 2.64 7.00 12.82
CA LYS A 60 2.10 6.43 14.04
C LYS A 60 2.77 7.11 15.24
N LYS A 61 2.00 7.35 16.30
CA LYS A 61 2.53 7.88 17.56
C LYS A 61 3.62 6.94 18.11
N ALA A 62 4.77 7.52 18.43
CA ALA A 62 5.91 6.84 19.02
C ALA A 62 5.81 6.79 20.56
N ASP A 63 6.79 6.12 21.16
CA ASP A 63 7.03 6.06 22.60
C ASP A 63 8.54 6.13 22.90
N GLU A 64 8.91 5.99 24.17
CA GLU A 64 10.31 6.03 24.60
C GLU A 64 11.19 4.91 24.00
N SER A 65 10.60 3.82 23.54
CA SER A 65 11.35 2.74 22.90
C SER A 65 11.49 2.92 21.39
N THR A 66 10.52 3.58 20.75
CA THR A 66 10.36 3.59 19.28
C THR A 66 10.69 4.92 18.60
N ILE A 67 10.83 6.02 19.35
CA ILE A 67 10.99 7.35 18.73
C ILE A 67 12.21 7.45 17.81
N LYS A 68 13.34 6.84 18.19
CA LYS A 68 14.59 6.94 17.42
C LYS A 68 14.42 6.28 16.07
N ASP A 69 13.89 5.06 16.06
CA ASP A 69 13.65 4.30 14.84
C ASP A 69 12.58 4.96 13.98
N THR A 70 11.58 5.59 14.60
CA THR A 70 10.54 6.36 13.88
C THR A 70 11.13 7.58 13.17
N ILE A 71 12.02 8.33 13.83
CA ILE A 71 12.72 9.47 13.22
C ILE A 71 13.63 9.01 12.07
N ILE A 72 14.38 7.92 12.28
CA ILE A 72 15.25 7.35 11.24
C ILE A 72 14.42 6.91 10.03
N ALA A 73 13.33 6.19 10.25
CA ALA A 73 12.43 5.73 9.20
C ALA A 73 11.80 6.92 8.43
N LEU A 74 11.40 7.98 9.15
CA LEU A 74 10.89 9.20 8.53
C LEU A 74 11.95 9.87 7.64
N CYS A 75 13.19 10.02 8.13
CA CYS A 75 14.29 10.61 7.36
C CYS A 75 14.65 9.76 6.14
N MET A 76 14.74 8.43 6.29
CA MET A 76 14.99 7.52 5.18
C MET A 76 13.89 7.57 4.13
N GLY A 77 12.63 7.61 4.57
CA GLY A 77 11.48 7.75 3.69
C GLY A 77 11.44 9.10 2.97
N ALA A 78 12.13 10.12 3.48
CA ALA A 78 12.21 11.44 2.85
C ALA A 78 13.24 11.55 1.73
N LYS A 79 14.28 10.70 1.76
CA LYS A 79 15.33 10.71 0.74
C LYS A 79 14.76 10.40 -0.64
N SER A 80 15.16 11.20 -1.62
CA SER A 80 14.88 10.94 -3.02
C SER A 80 15.81 9.83 -3.51
N THR A 81 15.30 8.61 -3.66
CA THR A 81 16.08 7.48 -4.20
C THR A 81 15.38 6.91 -5.43
N GLU A 82 16.12 6.74 -6.53
CA GLU A 82 15.61 6.08 -7.74
C GLU A 82 15.61 4.54 -7.63
N ASP A 83 16.26 3.98 -6.60
CA ASP A 83 16.30 2.55 -6.35
C ASP A 83 14.93 2.03 -5.89
N THR A 84 14.29 1.27 -6.77
CA THR A 84 12.96 0.67 -6.57
C THR A 84 13.01 -0.84 -6.34
N SER A 85 14.20 -1.44 -6.32
CA SER A 85 14.38 -2.90 -6.19
C SER A 85 13.77 -3.45 -4.88
N GLY A 86 13.92 -2.71 -3.77
CA GLY A 86 13.28 -3.07 -2.50
C GLY A 86 11.75 -2.97 -2.52
N VAL A 87 11.19 -2.11 -3.38
CA VAL A 87 9.74 -1.92 -3.50
C VAL A 87 9.09 -3.09 -4.24
N GLU A 88 9.74 -3.63 -5.27
CA GLU A 88 9.26 -4.83 -5.99
C GLU A 88 9.07 -6.01 -5.04
N LYS A 89 10.08 -6.28 -4.22
CA LYS A 89 10.02 -7.33 -3.22
C LYS A 89 8.89 -7.10 -2.21
N GLU A 90 8.74 -5.88 -1.72
CA GLU A 90 7.69 -5.53 -0.76
C GLU A 90 6.28 -5.65 -1.35
N VAL A 91 6.10 -5.31 -2.63
CA VAL A 91 4.82 -5.51 -3.33
C VAL A 91 4.44 -6.98 -3.35
N GLU A 92 5.38 -7.87 -3.66
CA GLU A 92 5.15 -9.31 -3.68
C GLU A 92 4.85 -9.85 -2.28
N GLU A 93 5.69 -9.52 -1.29
CA GLU A 93 5.48 -9.91 0.11
C GLU A 93 4.13 -9.42 0.64
N PHE A 94 3.74 -8.19 0.31
CA PHE A 94 2.44 -7.64 0.70
C PHE A 94 1.29 -8.42 0.08
N LYS A 95 1.30 -8.67 -1.24
CA LYS A 95 0.27 -9.45 -1.93
C LYS A 95 0.14 -10.86 -1.35
N LEU A 96 1.27 -11.54 -1.11
CA LEU A 96 1.32 -12.91 -0.59
C LEU A 96 0.88 -13.01 0.88
N SER A 97 0.80 -11.90 1.61
CA SER A 97 0.28 -11.89 2.99
C SER A 97 -1.25 -11.99 3.08
N PHE A 98 -1.97 -11.99 1.94
CA PHE A 98 -3.43 -12.06 1.90
C PHE A 98 -3.93 -13.34 1.24
N ASN A 99 -5.04 -13.86 1.77
CA ASN A 99 -5.87 -14.89 1.14
C ASN A 99 -7.28 -14.37 0.79
N SER A 100 -7.43 -13.05 0.70
CA SER A 100 -8.63 -12.37 0.23
C SER A 100 -8.30 -11.02 -0.38
N VAL A 101 -9.11 -10.55 -1.32
CA VAL A 101 -8.90 -9.27 -2.01
C VAL A 101 -10.22 -8.52 -2.18
N ALA A 102 -10.19 -7.19 -2.06
CA ALA A 102 -11.34 -6.36 -2.36
C ALA A 102 -11.49 -6.16 -3.88
N LEU A 103 -12.72 -6.02 -4.35
CA LEU A 103 -13.08 -5.95 -5.76
C LEU A 103 -13.97 -4.73 -6.02
N ALA A 104 -13.67 -4.02 -7.10
CA ALA A 104 -14.60 -3.13 -7.77
C ALA A 104 -14.98 -3.76 -9.11
N THR A 105 -16.27 -4.04 -9.29
CA THR A 105 -16.84 -4.65 -10.51
C THR A 105 -17.99 -3.80 -11.04
N LEU A 106 -18.40 -4.01 -12.29
CA LEU A 106 -19.47 -3.24 -12.93
C LEU A 106 -20.59 -4.19 -13.37
N ASN A 107 -21.82 -3.92 -12.96
CA ASN A 107 -22.97 -4.71 -13.40
C ASN A 107 -23.38 -4.34 -14.85
N PRO A 108 -24.22 -5.15 -15.52
CA PRO A 108 -24.69 -4.86 -16.88
C PRO A 108 -25.47 -3.55 -17.03
N GLN A 109 -25.99 -2.99 -15.93
CA GLN A 109 -26.71 -1.71 -15.89
C GLN A 109 -25.77 -0.50 -15.72
N GLY A 110 -24.46 -0.73 -15.52
CA GLY A 110 -23.47 0.32 -15.33
C GLY A 110 -23.30 0.79 -13.89
N GLU A 111 -23.84 0.07 -12.91
CA GLU A 111 -23.65 0.35 -11.48
C GLU A 111 -22.42 -0.39 -10.94
N VAL A 112 -21.68 0.27 -10.06
CA VAL A 112 -20.47 -0.30 -9.46
C VAL A 112 -20.81 -1.13 -8.23
N VAL A 113 -20.15 -2.28 -8.09
CA VAL A 113 -20.24 -3.13 -6.90
C VAL A 113 -18.87 -3.19 -6.23
N CYS A 114 -18.83 -2.81 -4.95
CA CYS A 114 -17.68 -2.98 -4.08
C CYS A 114 -17.89 -4.22 -3.21
N SER A 115 -17.04 -5.22 -3.37
CA SER A 115 -17.13 -6.50 -2.66
C SER A 115 -15.74 -7.01 -2.28
N TYR A 116 -15.65 -8.24 -1.78
CA TYR A 116 -14.39 -8.96 -1.61
C TYR A 116 -14.56 -10.41 -2.08
N ALA A 117 -13.46 -11.11 -2.32
CA ALA A 117 -13.44 -12.54 -2.61
C ALA A 117 -12.22 -13.23 -1.97
N PRO A 118 -12.31 -14.53 -1.64
CA PRO A 118 -11.14 -15.37 -1.38
C PRO A 118 -10.14 -15.26 -2.52
N PHE A 119 -8.85 -15.26 -2.19
CA PHE A 119 -7.75 -15.05 -3.12
C PHE A 119 -6.63 -16.06 -2.89
N VAL A 120 -6.01 -16.52 -3.98
CA VAL A 120 -4.80 -17.32 -3.94
C VAL A 120 -3.82 -16.88 -5.02
N SER A 121 -2.55 -16.76 -4.65
CA SER A 121 -1.44 -16.61 -5.60
C SER A 121 -0.67 -17.92 -5.67
N THR A 122 -0.41 -18.41 -6.87
CA THR A 122 0.21 -19.71 -7.13
C THR A 122 1.24 -19.58 -8.26
N GLN A 123 1.99 -20.66 -8.53
CA GLN A 123 2.85 -20.74 -9.71
C GLN A 123 2.09 -20.64 -11.05
N TRP A 124 0.78 -20.91 -11.08
CA TRP A 124 -0.05 -20.86 -12.29
C TRP A 124 -0.75 -19.51 -12.51
N GLY A 125 -0.63 -18.60 -11.54
CA GLY A 125 -1.23 -17.27 -11.57
C GLY A 125 -1.94 -16.90 -10.27
N ASN A 126 -2.77 -15.88 -10.37
CA ASN A 126 -3.55 -15.33 -9.27
C ASN A 126 -5.02 -15.63 -9.50
N PHE A 127 -5.77 -16.01 -8.48
CA PHE A 127 -7.13 -16.48 -8.63
C PHE A 127 -8.03 -15.98 -7.49
N ILE A 128 -9.31 -15.83 -7.80
CA ILE A 128 -10.40 -15.69 -6.81
C ILE A 128 -11.38 -16.84 -6.91
N TYR A 129 -12.13 -17.08 -5.85
CA TYR A 129 -13.17 -18.12 -5.81
C TYR A 129 -14.52 -17.54 -5.41
N ILE A 130 -15.49 -17.53 -6.32
CA ILE A 130 -16.75 -16.77 -6.20
C ILE A 130 -17.97 -17.61 -6.58
N SER A 131 -19.11 -17.35 -5.95
CA SER A 131 -20.40 -18.02 -6.23
C SER A 131 -21.24 -17.24 -7.24
N GLU A 132 -22.01 -17.94 -8.07
CA GLU A 132 -23.09 -17.39 -8.91
C GLU A 132 -24.13 -16.58 -8.12
N VAL A 133 -24.28 -16.83 -6.82
CA VAL A 133 -25.22 -16.13 -5.95
C VAL A 133 -24.78 -14.69 -5.63
N SER A 134 -23.47 -14.39 -5.72
CA SER A 134 -22.92 -13.07 -5.41
C SER A 134 -23.11 -12.10 -6.57
N GLU A 135 -23.47 -10.84 -6.27
CA GLU A 135 -23.61 -9.78 -7.29
C GLU A 135 -22.38 -9.64 -8.20
N HIS A 136 -21.16 -9.81 -7.65
CA HIS A 136 -19.94 -9.67 -8.43
C HIS A 136 -19.76 -10.74 -9.52
N PHE A 137 -20.51 -11.85 -9.49
CA PHE A 137 -20.32 -12.95 -10.45
C PHE A 137 -20.80 -12.53 -11.84
N GLU A 138 -22.05 -12.10 -11.94
CA GLU A 138 -22.62 -11.61 -13.20
C GLU A 138 -21.87 -10.37 -13.71
N ASN A 139 -21.39 -9.52 -12.80
CA ASN A 139 -20.56 -8.37 -13.14
C ASN A 139 -19.25 -8.79 -13.83
N ILE A 140 -18.53 -9.76 -13.25
CA ILE A 140 -17.27 -10.27 -13.81
C ILE A 140 -17.50 -11.01 -15.11
N LYS A 141 -18.59 -11.78 -15.22
CA LYS A 141 -18.97 -12.49 -16.43
C LYS A 141 -19.32 -11.54 -17.59
N ALA A 142 -20.08 -10.49 -17.32
CA ALA A 142 -20.48 -9.50 -18.32
C ALA A 142 -19.34 -8.52 -18.67
N ASN A 143 -18.52 -8.13 -17.68
CA ASN A 143 -17.46 -7.12 -17.82
C ASN A 143 -16.08 -7.64 -17.36
N PRO A 144 -15.54 -8.73 -17.95
CA PRO A 144 -14.34 -9.42 -17.44
C PRO A 144 -13.06 -8.59 -17.53
N ASN A 145 -13.06 -7.50 -18.31
CA ASN A 145 -11.91 -6.62 -18.49
C ASN A 145 -12.05 -5.28 -17.73
N ASN A 146 -13.12 -5.09 -16.96
CA ASN A 146 -13.38 -3.86 -16.21
C ASN A 146 -13.51 -4.14 -14.72
N ILE A 147 -12.39 -4.55 -14.13
CA ILE A 147 -12.28 -4.92 -12.72
C ILE A 147 -11.08 -4.17 -12.13
N GLU A 148 -11.22 -3.73 -10.88
CA GLU A 148 -10.08 -3.34 -10.07
C GLU A 148 -10.01 -4.20 -8.81
N THR A 149 -8.84 -4.74 -8.54
CA THR A 149 -8.54 -5.51 -7.32
C THR A 149 -7.77 -4.63 -6.35
N MET A 150 -8.01 -4.80 -5.05
CA MET A 150 -7.27 -4.07 -4.00
C MET A 150 -6.91 -5.00 -2.85
N PHE A 151 -5.61 -5.18 -2.64
CA PHE A 151 -5.06 -5.67 -1.37
C PHE A 151 -4.95 -4.48 -0.43
N LEU A 152 -5.61 -4.57 0.72
CA LEU A 152 -5.74 -3.48 1.66
C LEU A 152 -5.35 -3.99 3.04
N GLU A 153 -4.40 -3.31 3.66
CA GLU A 153 -3.96 -3.61 5.02
C GLU A 153 -5.12 -3.56 6.01
N ASP A 154 -5.17 -4.52 6.93
CA ASP A 154 -6.10 -4.52 8.05
C ASP A 154 -5.96 -3.22 8.83
N GLU A 155 -7.08 -2.59 9.15
CA GLU A 155 -7.07 -1.28 9.84
C GLU A 155 -6.37 -1.34 11.20
N SER A 156 -6.46 -2.48 11.90
CA SER A 156 -5.79 -2.71 13.19
C SER A 156 -4.27 -2.87 13.09
N LYS A 157 -3.74 -3.17 11.90
CA LYS A 157 -2.30 -3.31 11.62
C LYS A 157 -1.70 -2.04 11.04
N ALA A 158 -2.52 -1.22 10.39
CA ALA A 158 -2.10 0.02 9.77
C ALA A 158 -1.54 1.03 10.76
N ALA A 159 -0.71 1.95 10.26
CA ALA A 159 -0.16 3.04 11.07
C ALA A 159 -1.27 3.97 11.58
N SER A 160 -2.25 4.25 10.73
CA SER A 160 -3.48 4.99 11.04
C SER A 160 -4.52 4.76 9.93
N VAL A 161 -5.77 5.16 10.19
CA VAL A 161 -6.89 5.02 9.22
C VAL A 161 -6.64 5.76 7.89
N ILE A 162 -5.84 6.83 7.91
CA ILE A 162 -5.50 7.60 6.72
C ILE A 162 -4.30 7.01 5.94
N LEU A 163 -3.63 6.01 6.50
CA LEU A 163 -2.43 5.41 5.93
C LEU A 163 -2.45 3.88 6.04
N ARG A 164 -3.47 3.27 5.46
CA ARG A 164 -3.52 1.83 5.20
C ARG A 164 -2.71 1.52 3.94
N LYS A 165 -1.69 0.66 4.07
CA LYS A 165 -0.92 0.17 2.93
C LYS A 165 -1.87 -0.52 1.95
N ARG A 166 -1.71 -0.23 0.66
CA ARG A 166 -2.61 -0.74 -0.37
C ARG A 166 -1.92 -0.97 -1.70
N LEU A 167 -2.34 -2.03 -2.36
CA LEU A 167 -1.92 -2.42 -3.71
C LEU A 167 -3.16 -2.63 -4.57
N ARG A 168 -3.27 -1.86 -5.65
CA ARG A 168 -4.41 -1.93 -6.58
C ARG A 168 -3.95 -2.37 -7.96
N TYR A 169 -4.74 -3.17 -8.66
CA TYR A 169 -4.50 -3.51 -10.07
C TYR A 169 -5.77 -3.42 -10.91
N ARG A 170 -5.66 -2.81 -12.10
CA ARG A 170 -6.60 -3.05 -13.19
C ARG A 170 -6.45 -4.49 -13.62
N THR A 171 -7.56 -5.23 -13.67
CA THR A 171 -7.51 -6.69 -13.73
C THR A 171 -8.42 -7.20 -14.85
N LYS A 172 -7.93 -8.20 -15.60
CA LYS A 172 -8.77 -9.02 -16.48
C LYS A 172 -9.06 -10.36 -15.80
N ALA A 173 -10.25 -10.89 -16.04
CA ALA A 173 -10.73 -12.13 -15.45
C ALA A 173 -10.99 -13.20 -16.52
N SER A 174 -10.59 -14.44 -16.24
CA SER A 174 -10.98 -15.62 -17.03
C SER A 174 -11.41 -16.77 -16.13
N PHE A 175 -12.52 -17.42 -16.46
CA PHE A 175 -13.05 -18.53 -15.69
C PHE A 175 -12.23 -19.80 -15.96
N ILE A 176 -11.98 -20.57 -14.89
CA ILE A 176 -11.28 -21.84 -14.93
C ILE A 176 -12.31 -22.94 -14.67
N GLU A 177 -12.48 -23.81 -15.67
CA GLU A 177 -13.36 -24.96 -15.56
C GLU A 177 -12.85 -25.97 -14.53
N ARG A 178 -13.76 -26.73 -13.94
CA ARG A 178 -13.40 -27.81 -13.03
C ARG A 178 -12.63 -28.90 -13.78
N GLY A 179 -11.59 -29.43 -13.14
CA GLY A 179 -10.68 -30.42 -13.69
C GLY A 179 -9.33 -30.37 -12.97
N GLU A 180 -8.30 -30.94 -13.59
CA GLU A 180 -6.99 -31.04 -12.96
C GLU A 180 -6.36 -29.68 -12.62
N GLU A 181 -6.54 -28.66 -13.46
CA GLU A 181 -6.01 -27.31 -13.19
C GLU A 181 -6.69 -26.68 -11.99
N PHE A 182 -8.02 -26.74 -11.94
CA PHE A 182 -8.80 -26.30 -10.79
C PHE A 182 -8.32 -26.96 -9.50
N ASP A 183 -8.19 -28.29 -9.50
CA ASP A 183 -7.83 -29.04 -8.29
C ASP A 183 -6.44 -28.66 -7.78
N ARG A 184 -5.45 -28.53 -8.67
CA ARG A 184 -4.09 -28.10 -8.30
C ARG A 184 -4.05 -26.70 -7.69
N ILE A 185 -4.84 -25.76 -8.23
CA ILE A 185 -4.91 -24.39 -7.70
C ILE A 185 -5.64 -24.38 -6.34
N TYR A 186 -6.72 -25.15 -6.22
CA TYR A 186 -7.50 -25.20 -4.98
C TYR A 186 -6.74 -25.90 -3.85
N ASP A 187 -5.95 -26.93 -4.16
CA ASP A 187 -5.05 -27.57 -3.20
C ASP A 187 -4.03 -26.58 -2.63
N GLU A 188 -3.49 -25.68 -3.47
CA GLU A 188 -2.59 -24.62 -3.01
C GLU A 188 -3.32 -23.58 -2.15
N PHE A 189 -4.57 -23.26 -2.47
CA PHE A 189 -5.40 -22.39 -1.63
C PHE A 189 -5.68 -23.02 -0.25
N GLU A 190 -6.03 -24.31 -0.19
CA GLU A 190 -6.18 -25.05 1.07
C GLU A 190 -4.85 -25.09 1.85
N ARG A 191 -3.71 -25.29 1.17
CA ARG A 191 -2.39 -25.29 1.80
C ARG A 191 -2.04 -23.95 2.44
N GLN A 192 -2.31 -22.84 1.75
CA GLN A 192 -2.01 -21.49 2.26
C GLN A 192 -2.91 -21.09 3.44
N THR A 193 -4.17 -21.53 3.42
CA THR A 193 -5.17 -21.15 4.44
C THR A 193 -5.31 -22.15 5.59
N GLY A 194 -4.76 -23.35 5.45
CA GLY A 194 -4.98 -24.48 6.37
C GLY A 194 -6.25 -25.29 6.06
N GLY A 195 -7.10 -24.84 5.14
CA GLY A 195 -8.25 -25.60 4.61
C GLY A 195 -9.44 -25.78 5.56
N GLU A 196 -9.46 -25.10 6.70
CA GLU A 196 -10.57 -25.12 7.66
C GLU A 196 -11.62 -24.02 7.36
N GLY A 197 -12.58 -23.78 8.26
CA GLY A 197 -13.51 -22.64 8.14
C GLY A 197 -14.54 -22.73 7.00
N GLY A 198 -14.79 -23.93 6.47
CA GLY A 198 -15.75 -24.14 5.37
C GLY A 198 -15.14 -24.12 3.97
N ILE A 199 -13.81 -23.90 3.83
CA ILE A 199 -13.11 -23.90 2.53
C ILE A 199 -13.33 -25.23 1.77
N LYS A 200 -13.12 -26.36 2.45
CA LYS A 200 -13.37 -27.70 1.88
C LYS A 200 -14.85 -27.95 1.50
N THR A 201 -15.77 -27.23 2.13
CA THR A 201 -17.21 -27.33 1.83
C THR A 201 -17.53 -26.60 0.54
N ILE A 202 -17.13 -25.33 0.42
CA ILE A 202 -17.43 -24.52 -0.77
C ILE A 202 -16.71 -25.04 -2.03
N ARG A 203 -15.55 -25.73 -1.88
CA ARG A 203 -14.89 -26.43 -3.00
C ARG A 203 -15.81 -27.36 -3.78
N LYS A 204 -16.77 -27.99 -3.11
CA LYS A 204 -17.70 -28.99 -3.69
C LYS A 204 -18.97 -28.37 -4.28
N MET A 205 -19.20 -27.07 -4.04
CA MET A 205 -20.38 -26.35 -4.51
C MET A 205 -20.18 -25.96 -5.98
N LEU A 206 -21.07 -26.44 -6.86
CA LEU A 206 -20.91 -26.31 -8.31
C LEU A 206 -21.22 -24.90 -8.82
N ASP A 207 -21.94 -24.11 -8.04
CA ASP A 207 -22.18 -22.68 -8.29
C ASP A 207 -20.96 -21.81 -7.94
N PHE A 208 -19.90 -22.38 -7.38
CA PHE A 208 -18.64 -21.67 -7.16
C PHE A 208 -17.62 -21.93 -8.26
N HIS A 209 -17.03 -20.83 -8.73
CA HIS A 209 -16.13 -20.77 -9.86
C HIS A 209 -14.77 -20.21 -9.45
N LEU A 210 -13.71 -20.82 -9.99
CA LEU A 210 -12.36 -20.30 -9.89
C LEU A 210 -12.14 -19.33 -11.06
N VAL A 211 -11.66 -18.12 -10.76
CA VAL A 211 -11.46 -17.07 -11.76
C VAL A 211 -10.03 -16.59 -11.70
N LYS A 212 -9.30 -16.74 -12.80
CA LYS A 212 -7.94 -16.24 -12.97
C LYS A 212 -7.95 -14.73 -13.13
N LEU A 213 -7.03 -14.08 -12.43
CA LEU A 213 -6.82 -12.64 -12.43
C LEU A 213 -5.49 -12.31 -13.12
N GLU A 214 -5.58 -11.59 -14.24
CA GLU A 214 -4.44 -11.05 -14.96
C GLU A 214 -4.28 -9.56 -14.61
N PHE A 215 -3.23 -9.25 -13.84
CA PHE A 215 -2.95 -7.89 -13.40
C PHE A 215 -2.30 -7.06 -14.50
N GLY A 216 -2.92 -5.93 -14.83
CA GLY A 216 -2.39 -4.89 -15.70
C GLY A 216 -1.74 -3.76 -14.89
N LYS A 217 -2.11 -2.51 -15.18
CA LYS A 217 -1.62 -1.33 -14.46
C LYS A 217 -1.93 -1.42 -12.96
N GLY A 218 -0.92 -1.20 -12.14
CA GLY A 218 -1.02 -1.24 -10.69
C GLY A 218 -0.59 0.06 -10.00
N ARG A 219 -1.00 0.19 -8.74
CA ARG A 219 -0.64 1.29 -7.84
C ARG A 219 -0.37 0.73 -6.45
N PHE A 220 0.83 0.97 -5.93
CA PHE A 220 1.21 0.64 -4.56
C PHE A 220 1.39 1.91 -3.73
N VAL A 221 0.83 1.95 -2.52
CA VAL A 221 1.03 3.02 -1.54
C VAL A 221 1.44 2.40 -0.22
N LYS A 222 2.63 2.73 0.26
CA LYS A 222 3.21 2.21 1.51
C LYS A 222 3.45 3.27 2.58
N GLY A 223 3.25 4.55 2.26
CA GLY A 223 3.55 5.66 3.14
C GLY A 223 3.22 7.01 2.53
N PHE A 224 3.31 8.08 3.33
CA PHE A 224 3.17 9.45 2.84
C PHE A 224 4.26 9.77 1.82
N GLY A 225 3.87 10.26 0.64
CA GLY A 225 4.81 10.50 -0.47
C GLY A 225 5.55 9.25 -0.94
N ALA A 226 5.01 8.06 -0.70
CA ALA A 226 5.55 6.77 -1.12
C ALA A 226 4.47 5.99 -1.89
N ALA A 227 4.16 6.52 -3.09
CA ALA A 227 3.25 5.93 -4.05
C ALA A 227 4.02 5.52 -5.31
N TYR A 228 3.68 4.38 -5.88
CA TYR A 228 4.40 3.77 -6.99
C TYR A 228 3.42 3.22 -8.03
N ASP A 229 3.62 3.57 -9.30
CA ASP A 229 2.93 2.95 -10.44
C ASP A 229 3.66 1.67 -10.84
N ILE A 230 2.88 0.65 -11.20
CA ILE A 230 3.36 -0.67 -11.65
C ILE A 230 2.83 -0.90 -13.05
N GLU A 231 3.71 -1.12 -14.02
CA GLU A 231 3.32 -1.45 -15.39
C GLU A 231 4.41 -2.29 -16.06
N ASN A 232 4.03 -3.41 -16.67
CA ASN A 232 4.93 -4.30 -17.43
C ASN A 232 6.22 -4.67 -16.68
N GLY A 233 6.09 -5.04 -15.40
CA GLY A 233 7.23 -5.40 -14.53
C GLY A 233 8.11 -4.23 -14.11
N THR A 234 7.74 -2.99 -14.44
CA THR A 234 8.46 -1.78 -14.01
C THR A 234 7.70 -1.12 -12.87
N ILE A 235 8.43 -0.71 -11.82
CA ILE A 235 7.91 0.12 -10.74
C ILE A 235 8.47 1.54 -10.86
N LYS A 236 7.60 2.55 -10.81
CA LYS A 236 7.97 3.97 -10.87
C LYS A 236 7.39 4.75 -9.71
N GLN A 237 8.22 5.45 -8.97
CA GLN A 237 7.76 6.33 -7.91
C GLN A 237 7.03 7.56 -8.47
N ILE A 238 5.91 7.92 -7.85
CA ILE A 238 5.12 9.10 -8.18
C ILE A 238 5.42 10.19 -7.17
N GLY A 239 5.56 11.44 -7.65
CA GLY A 239 5.77 12.59 -6.78
C GLY A 239 7.20 12.69 -6.23
N ALA A 240 8.18 12.07 -6.88
CA ALA A 240 9.58 12.09 -6.46
C ALA A 240 10.21 13.51 -6.40
N LYS A 241 9.60 14.50 -7.07
CA LYS A 241 10.17 15.85 -7.20
C LYS A 241 9.51 16.92 -6.32
N SER A 242 8.28 16.72 -5.88
CA SER A 242 7.58 17.71 -5.04
C SER A 242 6.32 17.14 -4.39
N ASN A 243 5.95 17.71 -3.24
CA ASN A 243 4.66 17.44 -2.60
C ASN A 243 3.51 17.93 -3.51
N PRO A 244 2.61 17.06 -4.00
CA PRO A 244 1.51 17.47 -4.87
C PRO A 244 0.37 18.16 -4.10
N HIS A 245 0.39 18.12 -2.76
CA HIS A 245 -0.63 18.74 -1.93
C HIS A 245 -0.42 20.25 -1.80
N LYS A 246 -1.53 21.00 -1.78
CA LYS A 246 -1.53 22.46 -1.55
C LYS A 246 -1.75 22.73 -0.06
N PHE A 247 -0.90 23.55 0.53
CA PHE A 247 -1.05 24.03 1.90
C PHE A 247 -1.56 25.48 1.91
N PRO A 248 -2.48 25.85 2.82
CA PRO A 248 -3.08 27.18 2.86
C PRO A 248 -2.09 28.30 3.23
N HIS A 249 -0.91 27.97 3.77
CA HIS A 249 0.10 28.95 4.17
C HIS A 249 1.46 28.58 3.57
N LYS A 250 1.71 28.98 2.32
CA LYS A 250 3.07 29.26 1.84
C LYS A 250 3.31 30.74 2.12
N HIS A 251 3.86 31.06 3.29
CA HIS A 251 4.36 32.39 3.60
C HIS A 251 5.85 32.31 3.80
#